data_AF-A0A1V2RGL2-F1
#
_entry.id   AF-A0A1V2RGL2-F1
#
_cell.length_a   1.000
_cell.length_b   1.000
_cell.length_c   1.000
_cell.angle_alpha   90.00
_cell.angle_beta   90.00
_cell.angle_gamma   90.00
#
_symmetry.space_group_name_H-M   'P 1'
#
loop_
_entity.id
_entity.type
_entity.pdbx_description
1 polymer ?
#
loop_
_entity_poly.entity_id
_entity_poly.type
_entity_poly.pdbx_seq_one_letter_code
_entity_poly.pdbx_strand_id
1 'polypeptide(L)'
;MRAAWRPRALDPLLPRAIPLPRPAAGDVLLCVPGAAGVYRRKRPDPESFDASWCAADRHELHADLTGPDRAAALDALLTAWEEHLVPWPPGADAEAVFTWPSRDAALVPVLRGHGLTPQRVAAVRPAGRTVPWPRRAPEACVRPLGPADLDAAAALWLAELHWEAQFGSCVIRPSTARNVGRQLAGALGWVAEAGGRVVGLLAVEDPRRTAWAARLARARHPGYLTSLMVTPAYRGSGIGTALVRTAHAALEEAGCTVTMLHYAALNPLSGPFWHRCGYRPLWTTWTGPAHRGHVNGARASAPPG
;
A
#
# COMPACT_ATOMS: atom_id res chain seq x y z
N MET A 1 23.23 28.85 5.56
CA MET A 1 22.62 27.75 4.76
C MET A 1 22.02 26.73 5.72
N ARG A 2 20.71 26.79 6.03
CA ARG A 2 20.05 25.79 6.88
C ARG A 2 19.87 24.50 6.07
N ALA A 3 20.21 23.37 6.67
CA ALA A 3 20.19 22.08 5.98
C ALA A 3 18.78 21.74 5.52
N ALA A 4 18.60 21.57 4.20
CA ALA A 4 17.37 21.04 3.61
C ALA A 4 16.97 19.74 4.32
N TRP A 5 15.67 19.57 4.57
CA TRP A 5 15.13 18.35 5.16
C TRP A 5 15.56 17.11 4.37
N ARG A 6 15.91 16.03 5.08
CA ARG A 6 16.39 14.79 4.47
C ARG A 6 15.46 13.65 4.85
N PRO A 7 14.75 13.02 3.89
CA PRO A 7 13.91 11.85 4.14
C PRO A 7 14.65 10.75 4.92
N ARG A 8 15.94 10.58 4.63
CA ARG A 8 16.80 9.57 5.28
C ARG A 8 16.99 9.74 6.78
N ALA A 9 16.75 10.92 7.33
CA ALA A 9 16.76 11.14 8.77
C ALA A 9 15.56 10.45 9.45
N LEU A 10 14.45 10.28 8.74
CA LEU A 10 13.28 9.53 9.23
C LEU A 10 13.52 8.02 9.11
N ASP A 11 14.09 7.60 7.97
CA ASP A 11 14.37 6.21 7.71
C ASP A 11 15.51 6.00 6.69
N PRO A 12 16.53 5.19 7.00
CA PRO A 12 17.69 5.02 6.11
C PRO A 12 17.36 4.33 4.77
N LEU A 13 16.22 3.62 4.67
CA LEU A 13 15.75 2.99 3.43
C LEU A 13 14.93 3.92 2.54
N LEU A 14 14.59 5.13 3.00
CA LEU A 14 13.99 6.13 2.12
C LEU A 14 15.02 6.59 1.06
N PRO A 15 14.54 7.05 -0.11
CA PRO A 15 15.41 7.68 -1.10
C PRO A 15 16.08 8.94 -0.52
N ARG A 16 17.18 9.37 -1.14
CA ARG A 16 17.94 10.55 -0.68
C ARG A 16 17.11 11.84 -0.71
N ALA A 17 16.22 11.93 -1.67
CA ALA A 17 15.25 13.00 -1.86
C ALA A 17 13.95 12.35 -2.35
N ILE A 18 12.82 13.05 -2.18
CA ILE A 18 11.54 12.69 -2.76
C ILE A 18 11.30 13.67 -3.90
N PRO A 19 11.76 13.36 -5.13
CA PRO A 19 11.64 14.31 -6.22
C PRO A 19 10.16 14.44 -6.61
N LEU A 20 9.77 15.66 -6.97
CA LEU A 20 8.52 15.85 -7.72
C LEU A 20 8.60 15.07 -9.03
N PRO A 21 7.49 14.45 -9.48
CA PRO A 21 7.45 13.86 -10.80
C PRO A 21 7.73 14.94 -11.86
N ARG A 22 8.30 14.53 -12.99
CA ARG A 22 8.37 15.44 -14.15
C ARG A 22 6.94 15.89 -14.51
N PRO A 23 6.69 17.20 -14.67
CA PRO A 23 5.39 17.69 -15.09
C PRO A 23 4.96 17.03 -16.40
N ALA A 24 3.69 16.64 -16.46
CA ALA A 24 3.02 16.09 -17.62
C ALA A 24 1.86 17.02 -18.04
N ALA A 25 1.35 16.83 -19.25
CA ALA A 25 0.20 17.59 -19.72
C ALA A 25 -1.01 17.38 -18.79
N GLY A 26 -1.64 18.47 -18.36
CA GLY A 26 -2.76 18.47 -17.43
C GLY A 26 -2.38 18.49 -15.95
N ASP A 27 -1.09 18.45 -15.60
CA ASP A 27 -0.65 18.68 -14.23
C ASP A 27 -0.83 20.15 -13.83
N VAL A 28 -1.14 20.38 -12.56
CA VAL A 28 -1.14 21.70 -11.94
C VAL A 28 0.09 21.82 -11.04
N LEU A 29 0.92 22.83 -11.30
CA LEU A 29 2.09 23.13 -10.49
C LEU A 29 1.69 24.07 -9.36
N LEU A 30 1.98 23.67 -8.13
CA LEU A 30 1.67 24.42 -6.92
C LEU A 30 2.98 24.93 -6.31
N CYS A 31 3.00 26.20 -5.92
CA CYS A 31 4.14 26.80 -5.23
C CYS A 31 3.61 27.66 -4.08
N VAL A 32 4.02 27.31 -2.86
CA VAL A 32 3.65 28.01 -1.63
C VAL A 32 4.93 28.29 -0.84
N PRO A 33 4.92 29.22 0.13
CA PRO A 33 6.09 29.46 0.98
C PRO A 33 6.59 28.16 1.64
N GLY A 34 7.81 27.74 1.29
CA GLY A 34 8.44 26.54 1.88
C GLY A 34 8.01 25.19 1.28
N ALA A 35 7.17 25.16 0.24
CA ALA A 35 6.86 23.92 -0.46
C ALA A 35 6.52 24.13 -1.94
N ALA A 36 6.83 23.10 -2.74
CA ALA A 36 6.35 22.97 -4.10
C ALA A 36 5.55 21.67 -4.23
N GLY A 37 4.63 21.63 -5.18
CA GLY A 37 3.85 20.43 -5.45
C GLY A 37 3.45 20.28 -6.89
N VAL A 38 3.11 19.05 -7.25
CA VAL A 38 2.48 18.69 -8.51
C VAL A 38 1.17 17.98 -8.18
N TYR A 39 0.07 18.62 -8.54
CA TYR A 39 -1.24 17.97 -8.55
C TYR A 39 -1.43 17.30 -9.91
N ARG A 40 -1.68 15.99 -9.88
CA ARG A 40 -1.93 15.15 -11.05
C ARG A 40 -3.23 14.39 -10.90
N ARG A 41 -4.13 14.56 -11.87
CA ARG A 41 -5.31 13.70 -11.99
C ARG A 41 -4.97 12.47 -12.83
N LYS A 42 -5.27 11.27 -12.32
CA LYS A 42 -5.07 10.00 -13.04
C LYS A 42 -6.37 9.22 -13.11
N ARG A 43 -6.65 8.70 -14.30
CA ARG A 43 -7.70 7.71 -14.53
C ARG A 43 -7.03 6.44 -15.04
N PRO A 44 -6.81 5.42 -14.20
CA PRO A 44 -6.25 4.15 -14.68
C PRO A 44 -7.20 3.55 -15.71
N ASP A 45 -6.62 2.80 -16.67
CA ASP A 45 -7.43 2.00 -17.59
C ASP A 45 -8.30 1.02 -16.76
N PRO A 46 -9.64 1.07 -16.86
CA PRO A 46 -10.54 0.19 -16.12
C PRO A 46 -10.27 -1.31 -16.31
N GLU A 47 -9.67 -1.68 -17.46
CA GLU A 47 -9.33 -3.07 -17.77
C GLU A 47 -7.97 -3.48 -17.22
N SER A 48 -7.17 -2.54 -16.70
CA SER A 48 -5.85 -2.80 -16.12
C SER A 48 -5.94 -3.41 -14.71
N PHE A 49 -4.86 -4.08 -14.29
CA PHE A 49 -4.78 -4.61 -12.92
C PHE A 49 -4.70 -3.48 -11.89
N ASP A 50 -4.06 -2.35 -12.22
CA ASP A 50 -3.91 -1.19 -11.35
C ASP A 50 -5.27 -0.61 -10.93
N ALA A 51 -6.28 -0.66 -11.81
CA ALA A 51 -7.65 -0.22 -11.51
C ALA A 51 -8.34 -1.05 -10.42
N SER A 52 -7.81 -2.23 -10.07
CA SER A 52 -8.29 -3.01 -8.91
C SER A 52 -7.76 -2.47 -7.57
N TRP A 53 -6.77 -1.58 -7.58
CA TRP A 53 -6.06 -1.12 -6.38
C TRP A 53 -6.26 0.37 -6.06
N CYS A 54 -7.21 1.01 -6.74
CA CYS A 54 -7.50 2.44 -6.57
C CYS A 54 -8.86 2.82 -7.16
N ALA A 55 -9.29 4.05 -6.86
CA ALA A 55 -10.48 4.61 -7.49
C ALA A 55 -10.24 4.88 -8.98
N ALA A 56 -11.33 4.94 -9.76
CA ALA A 56 -11.26 5.22 -11.21
C ALA A 56 -10.83 6.66 -11.52
N ASP A 57 -10.97 7.58 -10.56
CA ASP A 57 -10.51 8.97 -10.68
C ASP A 57 -9.66 9.36 -9.46
N ARG A 58 -8.35 9.49 -9.66
CA ARG A 58 -7.40 9.77 -8.58
C ARG A 58 -6.87 11.17 -8.72
N HIS A 59 -6.98 11.92 -7.64
CA HIS A 59 -6.38 13.22 -7.50
C HIS A 59 -5.13 13.04 -6.65
N GLU A 60 -3.94 13.05 -7.26
CA GLU A 60 -2.67 12.80 -6.56
C GLU A 60 -1.93 14.11 -6.31
N LEU A 61 -1.56 14.38 -5.06
CA LEU A 61 -0.62 15.44 -4.73
C LEU A 61 0.77 14.84 -4.47
N HIS A 62 1.75 15.33 -5.22
CA HIS A 62 3.17 15.13 -4.95
C HIS A 62 3.73 16.40 -4.31
N ALA A 63 4.50 16.27 -3.24
CA ALA A 63 5.03 17.41 -2.50
C ALA A 63 6.55 17.35 -2.36
N ASP A 64 7.18 18.52 -2.39
CA ASP A 64 8.55 18.79 -1.98
C ASP A 64 8.53 19.87 -0.89
N LEU A 65 8.85 19.47 0.35
CA LEU A 65 8.81 20.33 1.54
C LEU A 65 10.22 20.83 1.85
N THR A 66 10.53 22.04 1.38
CA THR A 66 11.88 22.64 1.45
C THR A 66 12.03 23.65 2.58
N GLY A 67 10.92 24.14 3.13
CA GLY A 67 10.86 25.12 4.20
C GLY A 67 11.29 24.59 5.57
N PRO A 68 11.69 25.47 6.50
CA PRO A 68 12.12 25.08 7.85
C PRO A 68 10.95 24.57 8.71
N ASP A 69 9.74 25.09 8.48
CA ASP A 69 8.50 24.59 9.06
C ASP A 69 7.74 23.75 8.03
N ARG A 70 7.91 22.43 8.12
CA ARG A 70 7.31 21.49 7.16
C ARG A 70 5.82 21.30 7.38
N ALA A 71 5.35 21.51 8.61
CA ALA A 71 3.93 21.36 8.92
C ALA A 71 3.15 22.52 8.29
N ALA A 72 3.61 23.77 8.50
CA ALA A 72 3.01 24.94 7.87
C ALA A 72 3.11 24.90 6.33
N ALA A 73 4.26 24.46 5.81
CA ALA A 73 4.44 24.35 4.35
C ALA A 73 3.51 23.29 3.72
N LEU A 74 3.30 22.15 4.39
CA LEU A 74 2.34 21.14 3.93
C LEU A 74 0.89 21.63 4.05
N ASP A 75 0.53 22.31 5.13
CA ASP A 75 -0.81 22.87 5.34
C ASP A 75 -1.19 23.86 4.23
N ALA A 76 -0.28 24.79 3.91
CA ALA A 76 -0.45 25.72 2.79
C ALA A 76 -0.57 24.99 1.44
N LEU A 77 0.23 23.94 1.23
CA LEU A 77 0.21 23.18 -0.03
C LEU A 77 -1.08 22.35 -0.18
N LEU A 78 -1.57 21.73 0.89
CA LEU A 78 -2.83 20.99 0.89
C LEU A 78 -4.02 21.93 0.67
N THR A 79 -4.00 23.12 1.30
CA THR A 79 -5.00 24.16 1.07
C THR A 79 -5.04 24.59 -0.40
N ALA A 80 -3.88 24.91 -0.99
CA ALA A 80 -3.79 25.27 -2.40
C ALA A 80 -4.23 24.12 -3.33
N TRP A 81 -3.95 22.87 -2.95
CA TRP A 81 -4.39 21.71 -3.71
C TRP A 81 -5.92 21.52 -3.67
N GLU A 82 -6.55 21.71 -2.51
CA GLU A 82 -8.00 21.61 -2.32
C GLU A 82 -8.79 22.59 -3.20
N GLU A 83 -8.24 23.77 -3.50
CA GLU A 83 -8.85 24.75 -4.42
C GLU A 83 -9.02 24.20 -5.85
N HIS A 84 -8.26 23.17 -6.23
CA HIS A 84 -8.36 22.51 -7.52
C HIS A 84 -9.22 21.23 -7.52
N LEU A 85 -9.68 20.80 -6.36
CA LEU A 85 -10.52 19.60 -6.23
C LEU A 85 -11.99 19.96 -6.46
N VAL A 86 -12.60 19.31 -7.46
CA VAL A 86 -14.04 19.43 -7.69
C VAL A 86 -14.76 18.49 -6.72
N PRO A 87 -15.76 18.96 -5.96
CA PRO A 87 -16.56 18.10 -5.09
C PRO A 87 -17.17 16.94 -5.86
N TRP A 88 -16.97 15.72 -5.35
CA TRP A 88 -17.66 14.52 -5.85
C TRP A 88 -18.68 14.01 -4.83
N PRO A 89 -19.79 13.40 -5.28
CA PRO A 89 -20.83 12.90 -4.38
C PRO A 89 -20.29 11.77 -3.49
N PRO A 90 -20.89 11.55 -2.31
CA PRO A 90 -20.58 10.39 -1.48
C PRO A 90 -20.69 9.09 -2.28
N GLY A 91 -19.69 8.21 -2.16
CA GLY A 91 -19.63 6.95 -2.91
C GLY A 91 -19.17 7.07 -4.35
N ALA A 92 -18.79 8.26 -4.83
CA ALA A 92 -18.11 8.39 -6.12
C ALA A 92 -16.83 7.56 -6.14
N ASP A 93 -16.52 7.01 -7.31
CA ASP A 93 -15.29 6.26 -7.58
C ASP A 93 -14.11 7.22 -7.81
N ALA A 94 -13.90 8.11 -6.84
CA ALA A 94 -12.89 9.14 -6.84
C ALA A 94 -12.21 9.27 -5.47
N GLU A 95 -10.91 9.57 -5.47
CA GLU A 95 -10.15 9.75 -4.24
C GLU A 95 -9.11 10.88 -4.37
N ALA A 96 -8.98 11.70 -3.32
CA ALA A 96 -7.79 12.52 -3.10
C ALA A 96 -6.71 11.63 -2.47
N VAL A 97 -5.48 11.70 -2.96
CA VAL A 97 -4.37 10.82 -2.56
C VAL A 97 -3.11 11.62 -2.28
N PHE A 98 -2.54 11.41 -1.10
CA PHE A 98 -1.24 11.90 -0.72
C PHE A 98 -0.40 10.78 -0.11
N THR A 99 0.81 10.53 -0.61
CA THR A 99 1.70 9.48 -0.05
C THR A 99 2.93 10.11 0.56
N TRP A 100 3.22 9.76 1.82
CA TRP A 100 4.31 10.38 2.58
C TRP A 100 5.05 9.37 3.46
N PRO A 101 6.33 9.60 3.82
CA PRO A 101 7.06 8.73 4.74
C PRO A 101 6.31 8.48 6.05
N SER A 102 6.13 7.20 6.41
CA SER A 102 5.32 6.81 7.57
C SER A 102 5.87 7.30 8.91
N ARG A 103 7.17 7.58 8.99
CA ARG A 103 7.85 8.02 10.21
C ARG A 103 7.81 9.53 10.42
N ASP A 104 7.22 10.28 9.51
CA ASP A 104 7.08 11.72 9.63
C ASP A 104 5.87 12.13 10.47
N ALA A 105 5.87 11.72 11.75
CA ALA A 105 4.73 11.88 12.64
C ALA A 105 4.32 13.35 12.83
N ALA A 106 5.23 14.30 12.64
CA ALA A 106 4.97 15.73 12.74
C ALA A 106 3.93 16.24 11.74
N LEU A 107 3.75 15.55 10.59
CA LEU A 107 2.79 15.95 9.56
C LEU A 107 1.40 15.32 9.75
N VAL A 108 1.28 14.34 10.64
CA VAL A 108 0.00 13.62 10.87
C VAL A 108 -1.14 14.55 11.29
N PRO A 109 -0.95 15.51 12.23
CA PRO A 109 -2.02 16.44 12.58
C PRO A 109 -2.51 17.29 11.40
N VAL A 110 -1.60 17.73 10.53
CA VAL A 110 -1.93 18.50 9.33
C VAL A 110 -2.77 17.66 8.36
N LEU A 111 -2.31 16.45 8.04
CA LEU A 111 -3.05 15.53 7.16
C LEU A 111 -4.46 15.25 7.69
N ARG A 112 -4.58 14.99 9.00
CA ARG A 112 -5.88 14.80 9.67
C ARG A 112 -6.75 16.05 9.65
N GLY A 113 -6.17 17.24 9.81
CA GLY A 113 -6.85 18.53 9.71
C GLY A 113 -7.47 18.78 8.34
N HIS A 114 -6.82 18.26 7.28
CA HIS A 114 -7.34 18.23 5.91
C HIS A 114 -8.28 17.05 5.61
N GLY A 115 -8.73 16.30 6.63
CA GLY A 115 -9.66 15.18 6.45
C GLY A 115 -9.05 13.95 5.77
N LEU A 116 -7.72 13.91 5.59
CA LEU A 116 -7.03 12.75 5.04
C LEU A 116 -6.91 11.66 6.12
N THR A 117 -7.11 10.42 5.70
CA THR A 117 -7.04 9.23 6.56
C THR A 117 -6.07 8.21 5.98
N PRO A 118 -5.33 7.46 6.80
CA PRO A 118 -4.38 6.47 6.30
C PRO A 118 -5.17 5.31 5.68
N GLN A 119 -4.94 5.03 4.40
CA GLN A 119 -5.63 3.99 3.64
C GLN A 119 -4.73 2.76 3.46
N ARG A 120 -3.48 2.97 3.02
CA ARG A 120 -2.53 1.90 2.71
C ARG A 120 -1.14 2.19 3.27
N VAL A 121 -0.43 1.13 3.59
CA VAL A 121 0.97 1.19 4.02
C VAL A 121 1.81 0.41 3.02
N ALA A 122 2.82 1.08 2.46
CA ALA A 122 3.93 0.39 1.80
C ALA A 122 4.96 0.02 2.87
N ALA A 123 5.09 -1.26 3.17
CA ALA A 123 5.99 -1.76 4.19
C ALA A 123 7.25 -2.35 3.56
N VAL A 124 8.34 -2.31 4.32
CA VAL A 124 9.66 -2.77 3.89
C VAL A 124 10.29 -3.69 4.93
N ARG A 125 10.98 -4.72 4.43
CA ARG A 125 11.79 -5.66 5.20
C ARG A 125 13.18 -5.78 4.55
N PRO A 126 14.28 -5.44 5.24
CA PRO A 126 15.63 -5.81 4.78
C PRO A 126 15.84 -7.32 4.72
N ALA A 127 16.64 -7.80 3.76
CA ALA A 127 17.10 -9.19 3.73
C ALA A 127 17.84 -9.60 5.01
N GLY A 128 17.88 -10.92 5.30
CA GLY A 128 18.55 -11.46 6.48
C GLY A 128 17.79 -11.26 7.80
N ARG A 129 16.57 -10.73 7.76
CA ARG A 129 15.70 -10.62 8.94
C ARG A 129 15.05 -11.97 9.26
N THR A 130 15.21 -12.45 10.47
CA THR A 130 14.55 -13.70 10.88
C THR A 130 13.03 -13.50 10.99
N VAL A 131 12.26 -14.37 10.34
CA VAL A 131 10.84 -14.53 10.63
C VAL A 131 10.71 -15.55 11.77
N PRO A 132 9.92 -15.30 12.82
CA PRO A 132 9.70 -16.26 13.89
C PRO A 132 9.32 -17.64 13.34
N TRP A 133 9.82 -18.70 13.97
CA TRP A 133 9.36 -20.04 13.65
C TRP A 133 7.90 -20.20 14.09
N PRO A 134 7.07 -20.91 13.31
CA PRO A 134 5.71 -21.21 13.75
C PRO A 134 5.79 -22.07 15.02
N ARG A 135 4.91 -21.78 15.99
CA ARG A 135 4.88 -22.50 17.28
C ARG A 135 4.52 -23.98 17.14
N ARG A 136 3.87 -24.35 16.04
CA ARG A 136 3.55 -25.71 15.65
C ARG A 136 3.97 -25.90 14.19
N ALA A 137 4.44 -27.09 13.83
CA ALA A 137 4.60 -27.44 12.43
C ALA A 137 3.22 -27.32 11.75
N PRO A 138 3.10 -26.58 10.63
CA PRO A 138 1.84 -26.50 9.93
C PRO A 138 1.47 -27.90 9.40
N GLU A 139 0.20 -28.29 9.55
CA GLU A 139 -0.34 -29.53 8.95
C GLU A 139 -0.37 -29.48 7.42
N ALA A 140 -0.11 -28.30 6.83
CA ALA A 140 -0.04 -28.09 5.40
C ALA A 140 1.40 -28.15 4.87
N CYS A 141 1.58 -28.81 3.73
CA CYS A 141 2.82 -28.81 2.97
C CYS A 141 2.92 -27.52 2.13
N VAL A 142 4.01 -26.77 2.28
CA VAL A 142 4.30 -25.61 1.42
C VAL A 142 5.13 -26.08 0.23
N ARG A 143 4.64 -25.81 -0.98
CA ARG A 143 5.31 -26.17 -2.23
C ARG A 143 5.18 -25.07 -3.28
N PRO A 144 6.04 -25.04 -4.31
CA PRO A 144 5.89 -24.10 -5.42
C PRO A 144 4.50 -24.16 -6.05
N LEU A 145 3.99 -23.00 -6.46
CA LEU A 145 2.75 -22.86 -7.23
C LEU A 145 2.96 -23.47 -8.61
N GLY A 146 2.16 -24.47 -8.96
CA GLY A 146 2.16 -25.10 -10.28
C GLY A 146 0.97 -24.69 -11.15
N PRO A 147 0.98 -25.01 -12.46
CA PRO A 147 -0.14 -24.71 -13.36
C PRO A 147 -1.48 -25.31 -12.93
N ALA A 148 -1.47 -26.49 -12.30
CA ALA A 148 -2.68 -27.14 -11.79
C ALA A 148 -3.32 -26.41 -10.60
N ASP A 149 -2.59 -25.52 -9.93
CA ASP A 149 -3.08 -24.79 -8.76
C ASP A 149 -3.72 -23.43 -9.14
N LEU A 150 -3.60 -22.99 -10.40
CA LEU A 150 -3.90 -21.61 -10.80
C LEU A 150 -5.33 -21.19 -10.48
N ASP A 151 -6.31 -22.08 -10.68
CA ASP A 151 -7.72 -21.78 -10.36
C ASP A 151 -7.93 -21.63 -8.86
N ALA A 152 -7.35 -22.52 -8.05
CA ALA A 152 -7.44 -22.45 -6.59
C ALA A 152 -6.69 -21.22 -6.04
N ALA A 153 -5.52 -20.91 -6.58
CA ALA A 153 -4.76 -19.72 -6.24
C ALA A 153 -5.51 -18.43 -6.62
N ALA A 154 -6.12 -18.38 -7.81
CA ALA A 154 -6.93 -17.23 -8.24
C ALA A 154 -8.12 -17.03 -7.31
N ALA A 155 -8.79 -18.10 -6.88
CA ALA A 155 -9.88 -18.03 -5.91
C ALA A 155 -9.40 -17.49 -4.55
N LEU A 156 -8.23 -17.90 -4.06
CA LEU A 156 -7.64 -17.39 -2.82
C LEU A 156 -7.27 -15.91 -2.92
N TRP A 157 -6.63 -15.48 -4.01
CA TRP A 157 -6.28 -14.08 -4.20
C TRP A 157 -7.54 -13.22 -4.36
N LEU A 158 -8.55 -13.70 -5.08
CA LEU A 158 -9.84 -13.00 -5.14
C LEU A 158 -10.47 -12.87 -3.76
N ALA A 159 -10.45 -13.92 -2.93
CA ALA A 159 -10.94 -13.84 -1.56
C ALA A 159 -10.16 -12.81 -0.72
N GLU A 160 -8.85 -12.64 -0.97
CA GLU A 160 -8.03 -11.61 -0.32
C GLU A 160 -8.47 -10.22 -0.76
N LEU A 161 -8.67 -10.00 -2.06
CA LEU A 161 -9.15 -8.71 -2.57
C LEU A 161 -10.53 -8.35 -2.01
N HIS A 162 -11.47 -9.30 -1.94
CA HIS A 162 -12.78 -9.05 -1.34
C HIS A 162 -12.69 -8.73 0.16
N TRP A 163 -11.71 -9.29 0.86
CA TRP A 163 -11.42 -8.94 2.26
C TRP A 163 -10.81 -7.54 2.37
N GLU A 164 -9.81 -7.23 1.55
CA GLU A 164 -9.13 -5.92 1.51
C GLU A 164 -10.07 -4.77 1.11
N ALA A 165 -11.02 -5.02 0.21
CA ALA A 165 -11.99 -4.02 -0.26
C ALA A 165 -12.84 -3.44 0.88
N GLN A 166 -13.06 -4.19 1.96
CA GLN A 166 -13.80 -3.73 3.15
C GLN A 166 -13.08 -2.58 3.88
N PHE A 167 -11.77 -2.43 3.68
CA PHE A 167 -10.95 -1.37 4.27
C PHE A 167 -10.66 -0.23 3.29
N GLY A 168 -11.22 -0.28 2.08
CA GLY A 168 -11.03 0.73 1.03
C GLY A 168 -9.64 0.75 0.40
N SER A 169 -8.82 -0.30 0.56
CA SER A 169 -7.47 -0.40 -0.03
C SER A 169 -7.47 -0.88 -1.49
N CYS A 170 -8.59 -1.44 -1.95
CA CYS A 170 -8.79 -1.93 -3.31
C CYS A 170 -10.26 -1.83 -3.71
N VAL A 171 -10.54 -1.89 -5.02
CA VAL A 171 -11.88 -1.87 -5.59
C VAL A 171 -12.04 -3.09 -6.49
N ILE A 172 -13.10 -3.88 -6.26
CA ILE A 172 -13.39 -5.04 -7.10
C ILE A 172 -14.02 -4.55 -8.40
N ARG A 173 -13.35 -4.82 -9.53
CA ARG A 173 -13.77 -4.47 -10.89
C ARG A 173 -14.24 -5.72 -11.63
N PRO A 174 -15.08 -5.59 -12.67
CA PRO A 174 -15.40 -6.72 -13.57
C PRO A 174 -14.14 -7.40 -14.15
N SER A 175 -13.09 -6.61 -14.40
CA SER A 175 -11.80 -7.07 -14.93
C SER A 175 -10.91 -7.79 -13.89
N THR A 176 -11.22 -7.68 -12.59
CA THR A 176 -10.32 -8.12 -11.50
C THR A 176 -10.01 -9.62 -11.57
N ALA A 177 -11.02 -10.49 -11.75
CA ALA A 177 -10.79 -11.94 -11.80
C ALA A 177 -9.87 -12.36 -12.95
N ARG A 178 -10.12 -11.82 -14.15
CA ARG A 178 -9.28 -12.05 -15.33
C ARG A 178 -7.84 -11.56 -15.10
N ASN A 179 -7.69 -10.38 -14.48
CA ASN A 179 -6.38 -9.79 -14.23
C ASN A 179 -5.59 -10.56 -13.15
N VAL A 180 -6.24 -11.06 -12.10
CA VAL A 180 -5.63 -11.97 -11.11
C VAL A 180 -5.08 -13.22 -11.80
N GLY A 181 -5.87 -13.87 -12.67
CA GLY A 181 -5.41 -15.03 -13.43
C GLY A 181 -4.18 -14.74 -14.29
N ARG A 182 -4.18 -13.59 -15.00
CA ARG A 182 -3.02 -13.15 -15.79
C ARG A 182 -1.79 -12.88 -14.94
N GLN A 183 -1.95 -12.30 -13.75
CA GLN A 183 -0.82 -12.05 -12.85
C GLN A 183 -0.25 -13.35 -12.31
N LEU A 184 -1.10 -14.29 -11.88
CA LEU A 184 -0.65 -15.59 -11.37
C LEU A 184 0.12 -16.41 -12.41
N ALA A 185 -0.31 -16.39 -13.67
CA ALA A 185 0.37 -17.13 -14.74
C ALA A 185 1.84 -16.71 -14.95
N GLY A 186 2.20 -15.47 -14.56
CA GLY A 186 3.58 -14.96 -14.63
C GLY A 186 4.21 -14.67 -13.28
N ALA A 187 3.57 -15.07 -12.18
CA ALA A 187 4.05 -14.83 -10.83
C ALA A 187 5.00 -15.95 -10.38
N LEU A 188 5.89 -15.60 -9.46
CA LEU A 188 6.60 -16.58 -8.67
C LEU A 188 5.82 -16.76 -7.36
N GLY A 189 5.51 -17.99 -6.96
CA GLY A 189 4.59 -18.21 -5.84
C GLY A 189 4.65 -19.59 -5.23
N TRP A 190 3.97 -19.73 -4.09
CA TRP A 190 3.86 -20.96 -3.32
C TRP A 190 2.44 -21.15 -2.83
N VAL A 191 2.04 -22.41 -2.74
CA VAL A 191 0.78 -22.83 -2.14
C VAL A 191 1.03 -23.64 -0.89
N ALA A 192 0.09 -23.57 0.04
CA ALA A 192 0.02 -24.48 1.17
C ALA A 192 -1.09 -25.50 0.91
N GLU A 193 -0.76 -26.78 0.95
CA GLU A 193 -1.68 -27.88 0.68
C GLU A 193 -1.96 -28.69 1.94
N ALA A 194 -3.24 -28.88 2.27
CA ALA A 194 -3.69 -29.73 3.37
C ALA A 194 -4.82 -30.65 2.88
N GLY A 195 -4.69 -31.96 3.13
CA GLY A 195 -5.69 -32.95 2.69
C GLY A 195 -5.97 -32.95 1.19
N GLY A 196 -4.93 -32.76 0.36
CA GLY A 196 -5.06 -32.69 -1.10
C GLY A 196 -5.69 -31.39 -1.63
N ARG A 197 -5.87 -30.37 -0.78
CA ARG A 197 -6.49 -29.09 -1.14
C ARG A 197 -5.55 -27.93 -0.89
N VAL A 198 -5.50 -26.99 -1.83
CA VAL A 198 -4.82 -25.71 -1.65
C VAL A 198 -5.61 -24.85 -0.65
N VAL A 199 -4.98 -24.52 0.48
CA VAL A 199 -5.57 -23.79 1.61
C VAL A 199 -4.88 -22.46 1.89
N GLY A 200 -3.78 -22.17 1.20
CA GLY A 200 -3.08 -20.90 1.26
C GLY A 200 -2.26 -20.62 0.01
N LEU A 201 -2.01 -19.34 -0.25
CA LEU A 201 -1.27 -18.81 -1.37
C LEU A 201 -0.33 -17.70 -0.88
N LEU A 202 0.87 -17.67 -1.42
CA LEU A 202 1.71 -16.47 -1.43
C LEU A 202 2.27 -16.27 -2.83
N ALA A 203 2.03 -15.10 -3.41
CA ALA A 203 2.61 -14.69 -4.68
C ALA A 203 3.56 -13.50 -4.51
N VAL A 204 4.61 -13.48 -5.32
CA VAL A 204 5.53 -12.36 -5.46
C VAL A 204 5.64 -12.01 -6.95
N GLU A 205 5.91 -10.74 -7.22
CA GLU A 205 6.29 -10.33 -8.57
C GLU A 205 7.69 -10.88 -8.89
N ASP A 206 7.91 -11.28 -10.14
CA ASP A 206 9.22 -11.71 -10.62
C ASP A 206 10.28 -10.64 -10.30
N PRO A 207 11.35 -10.96 -9.55
CA PRO A 207 12.40 -10.01 -9.20
C PRO A 207 12.98 -9.26 -10.40
N ARG A 208 12.97 -9.83 -11.61
CA ARG A 208 13.42 -9.17 -12.84
C ARG A 208 12.53 -7.99 -13.28
N ARG A 209 11.30 -7.90 -12.79
CA ARG A 209 10.29 -6.89 -13.14
C ARG A 209 10.04 -5.85 -12.05
N THR A 210 10.56 -6.09 -10.85
CA THR A 210 10.34 -5.26 -9.65
C THR A 210 11.17 -3.97 -9.57
N ALA A 211 11.94 -3.62 -10.60
CA ALA A 211 12.76 -2.41 -10.61
C ALA A 211 11.97 -1.12 -10.30
N TRP A 212 10.67 -1.11 -10.61
CA TRP A 212 9.77 -0.01 -10.26
C TRP A 212 9.72 0.27 -8.75
N ALA A 213 9.90 -0.74 -7.88
CA ALA A 213 9.84 -0.59 -6.43
C ALA A 213 11.10 0.07 -5.85
N ALA A 214 12.19 0.17 -6.64
CA ALA A 214 13.42 0.86 -6.24
C ALA A 214 13.22 2.38 -6.07
N ARG A 215 12.11 2.93 -6.57
CA ARG A 215 11.70 4.32 -6.30
C ARG A 215 11.16 4.51 -4.88
N LEU A 216 10.63 3.44 -4.27
CA LEU A 216 10.01 3.49 -2.94
C LEU A 216 11.04 3.23 -1.85
N ALA A 217 12.01 2.34 -2.09
CA ALA A 217 13.07 2.07 -1.13
C ALA A 217 14.43 2.13 -1.82
N ARG A 218 15.44 2.63 -1.10
CA ARG A 218 16.83 2.53 -1.50
C ARG A 218 17.28 1.08 -1.44
N ALA A 219 17.02 0.36 -2.52
CA ALA A 219 17.39 -1.03 -2.72
C ALA A 219 17.83 -1.22 -4.16
N ARG A 220 18.91 -1.98 -4.35
CA ARG A 220 19.43 -2.28 -5.69
C ARG A 220 18.48 -3.22 -6.43
N HIS A 221 17.99 -4.21 -5.70
CA HIS A 221 17.10 -5.28 -6.17
C HIS A 221 16.00 -5.47 -5.13
N PRO A 222 14.85 -4.79 -5.24
CA PRO A 222 13.73 -4.96 -4.30
C PRO A 222 12.85 -6.14 -4.72
N GLY A 223 12.56 -7.09 -3.84
CA GLY A 223 11.48 -8.04 -4.04
C GLY A 223 10.13 -7.41 -3.71
N TYR A 224 9.05 -7.89 -4.33
CA TYR A 224 7.71 -7.37 -4.08
C TYR A 224 6.70 -8.50 -3.89
N LEU A 225 6.10 -8.58 -2.69
CA LEU A 225 5.06 -9.55 -2.36
C LEU A 225 3.70 -8.97 -2.76
N THR A 226 2.98 -9.70 -3.62
CA THR A 226 1.75 -9.23 -4.26
C THR A 226 0.48 -9.74 -3.57
N SER A 227 0.53 -10.93 -2.97
CA SER A 227 -0.61 -11.57 -2.32
C SER A 227 -0.14 -12.52 -1.22
N LEU A 228 -0.88 -12.53 -0.11
CA LEU A 228 -0.82 -13.61 0.89
C LEU A 228 -2.23 -13.89 1.43
N MET A 229 -2.69 -15.12 1.24
CA MET A 229 -3.96 -15.57 1.79
C MET A 229 -3.85 -16.95 2.42
N VAL A 230 -4.51 -17.12 3.55
CA VAL A 230 -4.80 -18.43 4.15
C VAL A 230 -6.30 -18.48 4.45
N THR A 231 -6.93 -19.57 4.02
CA THR A 231 -8.36 -19.81 4.25
C THR A 231 -8.71 -19.70 5.74
N PRO A 232 -9.91 -19.19 6.09
CA PRO A 232 -10.28 -18.94 7.49
C PRO A 232 -10.09 -20.15 8.42
N ALA A 233 -10.46 -21.35 7.97
CA ALA A 233 -10.36 -22.59 8.75
C ALA A 233 -8.93 -22.96 9.17
N TYR A 234 -7.92 -22.45 8.44
CA TYR A 234 -6.51 -22.76 8.66
C TYR A 234 -5.73 -21.56 9.21
N ARG A 235 -6.40 -20.45 9.59
CA ARG A 235 -5.72 -19.30 10.20
C ARG A 235 -5.22 -19.65 11.61
N GLY A 236 -4.14 -18.99 12.04
CA GLY A 236 -3.52 -19.25 13.34
C GLY A 236 -2.70 -20.56 13.43
N SER A 237 -2.67 -21.37 12.38
CA SER A 237 -1.93 -22.64 12.31
C SER A 237 -0.43 -22.50 12.00
N GLY A 238 0.03 -21.30 11.65
CA GLY A 238 1.42 -21.06 11.23
C GLY A 238 1.68 -21.16 9.72
N ILE A 239 0.67 -21.50 8.90
CA ILE A 239 0.81 -21.60 7.43
C ILE A 239 1.30 -20.30 6.79
N GLY A 240 0.71 -19.15 7.15
CA GLY A 240 1.15 -17.86 6.59
C GLY A 240 2.63 -17.58 6.87
N THR A 241 3.10 -17.93 8.07
CA THR A 241 4.52 -17.80 8.44
C THR A 241 5.40 -18.72 7.58
N ALA A 242 4.98 -19.97 7.35
CA ALA A 242 5.72 -20.92 6.52
C ALA A 242 5.82 -20.47 5.05
N LEU A 243 4.72 -19.97 4.49
CA LEU A 243 4.69 -19.37 3.16
C LEU A 243 5.66 -18.18 3.05
N VAL A 244 5.57 -17.23 3.99
CA VAL A 244 6.43 -16.03 3.99
C VAL A 244 7.91 -16.39 4.11
N ARG A 245 8.26 -17.36 4.96
CA ARG A 245 9.65 -17.84 5.09
C ARG A 245 10.18 -18.41 3.78
N THR A 246 9.37 -19.22 3.11
CA THR A 246 9.72 -19.82 1.81
C THR A 246 9.94 -18.73 0.76
N ALA A 247 9.03 -17.76 0.71
CA ALA A 247 9.12 -16.64 -0.23
C ALA A 247 10.32 -15.73 0.03
N HIS A 248 10.60 -15.39 1.30
CA HIS A 248 11.77 -14.59 1.65
C HIS A 248 13.07 -15.30 1.30
N ALA A 249 13.18 -16.60 1.57
CA ALA A 249 14.37 -17.38 1.20
C ALA A 249 14.63 -17.31 -0.31
N ALA A 250 13.59 -17.53 -1.13
CA ALA A 250 13.71 -17.48 -2.58
C ALA A 250 14.03 -16.07 -3.12
N LEU A 251 13.45 -15.01 -2.54
CA LEU A 251 13.78 -13.64 -2.91
C LEU A 251 15.23 -13.29 -2.53
N GLU A 252 15.71 -13.74 -1.37
CA GLU A 252 17.09 -13.53 -0.93
C GLU A 252 18.08 -14.31 -1.83
N GLU A 253 17.75 -15.54 -2.23
CA GLU A 253 18.51 -16.33 -3.21
C GLU A 253 18.55 -15.66 -4.59
N ALA A 254 17.46 -15.01 -5.01
CA ALA A 254 17.40 -14.18 -6.21
C ALA A 254 18.15 -12.84 -6.08
N GLY A 255 18.82 -12.58 -4.95
CA GLY A 255 19.62 -11.39 -4.72
C GLY A 255 18.83 -10.15 -4.29
N CYS A 256 17.57 -10.31 -3.90
CA CYS A 256 16.78 -9.19 -3.37
C CYS A 256 17.34 -8.72 -2.02
N THR A 257 17.59 -7.41 -1.92
CA THR A 257 18.19 -6.80 -0.70
C THR A 257 17.16 -6.26 0.28
N VAL A 258 15.94 -6.03 -0.22
CA VAL A 258 14.75 -5.72 0.57
C VAL A 258 13.56 -6.43 -0.04
N THR A 259 12.52 -6.67 0.75
CA THR A 259 11.20 -7.08 0.27
C THR A 259 10.21 -5.99 0.66
N MET A 260 9.33 -5.63 -0.28
CA MET A 260 8.25 -4.67 -0.08
C MET A 260 6.89 -5.34 -0.29
N LEU A 261 5.86 -4.74 0.30
CA LEU A 261 4.46 -5.09 0.09
C LEU A 261 3.58 -3.91 0.45
N HIS A 262 2.31 -3.99 0.06
CA HIS A 262 1.27 -3.09 0.56
C HIS A 262 0.25 -3.86 1.40
N TYR A 263 -0.32 -3.19 2.39
CA TYR A 263 -1.50 -3.67 3.13
C TYR A 263 -2.41 -2.49 3.50
N ALA A 264 -3.71 -2.73 3.66
CA ALA A 264 -4.63 -1.70 4.19
C ALA A 264 -4.24 -1.30 5.61
N ALA A 265 -4.13 -0.01 5.89
CA ALA A 265 -3.76 0.51 7.20
C ALA A 265 -4.73 0.04 8.31
N LEU A 266 -6.00 -0.18 7.97
CA LEU A 266 -7.05 -0.62 8.88
C LEU A 266 -7.27 -2.15 8.90
N ASN A 267 -6.54 -2.94 8.10
CA ASN A 267 -6.70 -4.40 8.14
C ASN A 267 -6.10 -4.94 9.47
N PRO A 268 -6.94 -5.51 10.36
CA PRO A 268 -6.52 -5.91 11.70
C PRO A 268 -5.62 -7.16 11.71
N LEU A 269 -5.59 -7.92 10.61
CA LEU A 269 -4.76 -9.12 10.48
C LEU A 269 -3.39 -8.78 9.88
N SER A 270 -3.37 -7.97 8.82
CA SER A 270 -2.17 -7.69 8.03
C SER A 270 -1.11 -6.96 8.83
N GLY A 271 -1.46 -5.85 9.48
CA GLY A 271 -0.50 -5.03 10.24
C GLY A 271 0.29 -5.87 11.26
N PRO A 272 -0.37 -6.48 12.26
CA PRO A 272 0.30 -7.32 13.25
C PRO A 272 1.09 -8.49 12.67
N PHE A 273 0.57 -9.13 11.61
CA PHE A 273 1.26 -10.23 10.94
C PHE A 273 2.56 -9.77 10.28
N TRP A 274 2.51 -8.73 9.44
CA TRP A 274 3.68 -8.24 8.72
C TRP A 274 4.75 -7.69 9.65
N HIS A 275 4.36 -6.99 10.73
CA HIS A 275 5.29 -6.56 11.76
C HIS A 275 6.05 -7.72 12.41
N ARG A 276 5.37 -8.84 12.72
CA ARG A 276 6.03 -10.06 13.22
C ARG A 276 6.96 -10.69 12.20
N CYS A 277 6.66 -10.55 10.90
CA CYS A 277 7.54 -10.98 9.82
C CYS A 277 8.71 -10.03 9.54
N GLY A 278 8.91 -9.00 10.38
CA GLY A 278 10.04 -8.07 10.28
C GLY A 278 9.80 -6.89 9.32
N TYR A 279 8.58 -6.71 8.83
CA TYR A 279 8.22 -5.53 8.06
C TYR A 279 7.95 -4.33 8.97
N ARG A 280 8.23 -3.15 8.43
CA ARG A 280 7.83 -1.89 9.04
C ARG A 280 7.32 -0.93 7.97
N PRO A 281 6.38 -0.03 8.30
CA PRO A 281 5.93 1.03 7.43
C PRO A 281 7.10 1.86 6.90
N LEU A 282 7.12 2.10 5.59
CA LEU A 282 8.04 3.03 4.95
C LEU A 282 7.27 4.24 4.40
N TRP A 283 6.15 3.97 3.74
CA TRP A 283 5.24 4.98 3.21
C TRP A 283 3.82 4.72 3.68
N THR A 284 3.10 5.80 3.93
CA THR A 284 1.66 5.76 4.17
C THR A 284 0.98 6.53 3.05
N THR A 285 0.04 5.89 2.37
CA THR A 285 -0.90 6.52 1.45
C THR A 285 -2.11 6.98 2.26
N TRP A 286 -2.36 8.28 2.21
CA TRP A 286 -3.48 8.95 2.84
C TRP A 286 -4.51 9.31 1.78
N THR A 287 -5.77 9.08 2.09
CA THR A 287 -6.89 9.42 1.21
C THR A 287 -7.98 10.18 1.93
N GLY A 288 -8.71 11.00 1.20
CA GLY A 288 -9.80 11.81 1.75
C GLY A 288 -10.79 12.28 0.68
N PRO A 289 -11.85 12.98 1.11
CA PRO A 289 -12.84 13.56 0.22
C PRO A 289 -12.24 14.74 -0.59
N ALA A 290 -12.97 15.17 -1.62
CA ALA A 290 -12.62 16.33 -2.43
C ALA A 290 -12.53 17.64 -1.65
N HIS A 291 -13.32 17.76 -0.58
CA HIS A 291 -13.44 18.96 0.21
C HIS A 291 -13.84 18.58 1.64
N ARG A 292 -13.46 19.41 2.62
CA ARG A 292 -13.98 19.32 3.99
C ARG A 292 -15.49 19.44 3.94
N GLY A 293 -16.22 18.36 4.20
CA GLY A 293 -17.59 18.50 4.66
C GLY A 293 -17.53 19.24 5.99
N HIS A 294 -18.07 20.45 6.09
CA HIS A 294 -18.39 21.01 7.40
C HIS A 294 -19.39 20.06 8.06
N VAL A 295 -18.88 19.19 8.93
CA VAL A 295 -19.74 18.51 9.90
C VAL A 295 -20.19 19.60 10.85
N ASN A 296 -21.28 20.27 10.50
CA ASN A 296 -21.96 21.19 11.40
C ASN A 296 -22.31 20.39 12.66
N GLY A 297 -21.67 20.75 13.78
CA GLY A 297 -22.07 20.30 15.09
C GLY A 297 -23.44 20.86 15.42
N ALA A 298 -24.50 20.16 15.01
CA ALA A 298 -25.87 20.48 15.37
C ALA A 298 -26.37 19.49 16.42
N ARG A 299 -26.14 19.90 17.67
CA ARG A 299 -26.96 19.77 18.89
C ARG A 299 -27.42 18.37 19.34
N ALA A 300 -26.85 18.01 20.48
CA ALA A 300 -27.37 17.13 21.51
C ALA A 300 -28.91 17.11 21.60
N SER A 301 -29.46 15.90 21.51
CA SER A 301 -30.79 15.56 22.00
C SER A 301 -30.81 15.66 23.53
N ALA A 302 -31.77 16.44 24.05
CA ALA A 302 -32.12 16.47 25.47
C ALA A 302 -32.72 15.12 25.91
N PRO A 303 -32.57 14.72 27.18
CA PRO A 303 -33.14 13.47 27.68
C PRO A 303 -34.66 13.59 27.86
N PRO A 304 -35.40 12.47 27.77
CA PRO A 304 -36.84 12.47 27.97
C PRO A 304 -37.17 12.69 29.45
N GLY A 305 -38.15 13.56 29.69
CA GLY A 305 -38.91 13.61 30.94
C GLY A 305 -40.05 12.61 30.95
#